data_AF-A0A3D0HNL9-F1
#
_entry.id   AF-A0A3D0HNL9-F1
#
_cell.length_a   1.000
_cell.length_b   1.000
_cell.length_c   1.000
_cell.angle_alpha   90.00
_cell.angle_beta   90.00
_cell.angle_gamma   90.00
#
_symmetry.space_group_name_H-M   'P 1'
#
loop_
_entity.id
_entity.type
_entity.pdbx_description
1 polymer ?
#
loop_
_entity_poly.entity_id
_entity_poly.type
_entity_poly.pdbx_seq_one_letter_code
_entity_poly.pdbx_strand_id
1 'polypeptide(L)'
;MRKESKMKRTAALLLTLALVLSVLTPGSAAEAKTVKKNISMRVRELKHLTIKNTKKRVVWKKLSGKNKIHLYKDGKRAVFILAKKKGTVRLQAKMGKKKIVYKITIKEALLVPDETPIPISTPAPTSEPTPEPTLAPQVTVTEEAANYEKEVLRLVNVERSKAGLSELSLYSKLSQASAIRANELLESFSHTRPSGEKCFSVFKEVGINSYYACGENIAMGQKTPEQVVDAWMNSPGHRANILSWKYRYMGLGFCKTDQGMKYYWAQMFWS
;
A
#
# COMPACT_ATOMS: atom_id res chain seq x y z
N MET A 1 -62.30 -19.10 70.71
CA MET A 1 -61.64 -20.06 71.62
C MET A 1 -60.63 -20.86 70.81
N ARG A 2 -59.32 -20.72 71.09
CA ARG A 2 -58.42 -21.78 71.63
C ARG A 2 -58.31 -22.99 70.66
N LYS A 3 -57.13 -23.46 70.25
CA LYS A 3 -55.77 -23.34 70.80
C LYS A 3 -54.79 -23.97 69.81
N GLU A 4 -53.53 -23.57 69.96
CA GLU A 4 -52.29 -24.02 69.34
C GLU A 4 -52.11 -25.54 69.15
N SER A 5 -51.25 -25.96 68.22
CA SER A 5 -50.19 -26.94 68.53
C SER A 5 -49.06 -27.03 67.48
N LYS A 6 -47.90 -26.49 67.87
CA LYS A 6 -46.50 -26.97 67.73
C LYS A 6 -46.04 -27.82 66.52
N MET A 7 -45.12 -27.20 65.76
CA MET A 7 -43.68 -27.55 65.62
C MET A 7 -43.29 -28.93 65.05
N LYS A 8 -42.54 -28.93 63.93
CA LYS A 8 -41.21 -29.58 63.79
C LYS A 8 -40.52 -29.19 62.48
N ARG A 9 -39.21 -28.97 62.60
CA ARG A 9 -38.24 -28.54 61.57
C ARG A 9 -37.77 -29.74 60.74
N THR A 10 -37.50 -29.54 59.45
CA THR A 10 -36.32 -30.09 58.75
C THR A 10 -36.11 -29.34 57.44
N ALA A 11 -34.85 -28.95 57.19
CA ALA A 11 -34.38 -28.31 55.97
C ALA A 11 -34.14 -29.34 54.86
N ALA A 12 -34.38 -28.97 53.60
CA ALA A 12 -33.56 -29.39 52.47
C ALA A 12 -33.76 -28.44 51.29
N LEU A 13 -32.62 -27.94 50.82
CA LEU A 13 -32.35 -27.15 49.62
C LEU A 13 -32.88 -27.86 48.37
N LEU A 14 -33.49 -27.13 47.43
CA LEU A 14 -33.18 -27.24 45.99
C LEU A 14 -33.93 -26.18 45.16
N LEU A 15 -33.09 -25.35 44.54
CA LEU A 15 -33.23 -24.44 43.40
C LEU A 15 -34.35 -24.81 42.40
N THR A 16 -35.30 -23.91 42.17
CA THR A 16 -35.97 -23.74 40.85
C THR A 16 -36.41 -22.29 40.61
N LEU A 17 -36.49 -21.96 39.33
CA LEU A 17 -36.31 -20.69 38.66
C LEU A 17 -37.65 -20.07 38.21
N ALA A 18 -37.66 -18.73 38.12
CA ALA A 18 -38.54 -17.84 37.35
C ALA A 18 -40.00 -17.63 37.80
N LEU A 19 -40.37 -16.36 38.04
CA LEU A 19 -41.13 -15.51 37.10
C LEU A 19 -41.39 -14.13 37.74
N VAL A 20 -40.77 -13.04 37.25
CA VAL A 20 -41.40 -11.71 37.33
C VAL A 20 -41.12 -10.93 36.04
N LEU A 21 -42.23 -10.53 35.43
CA LEU A 21 -42.39 -9.78 34.21
C LEU A 21 -41.91 -8.32 34.37
N SER A 22 -41.04 -7.90 33.46
CA SER A 22 -41.08 -6.64 32.70
C SER A 22 -41.60 -5.37 33.38
N VAL A 23 -40.68 -4.46 33.74
CA VAL A 23 -40.93 -3.02 33.53
C VAL A 23 -40.11 -2.60 32.31
N LEU A 24 -40.82 -2.37 31.21
CA LEU A 24 -40.27 -1.94 29.93
C LEU A 24 -39.96 -0.43 30.05
N THR A 25 -38.70 -0.07 30.26
CA THR A 25 -38.24 1.30 30.03
C THR A 25 -38.16 1.56 28.52
N PRO A 26 -38.72 2.66 28.00
CA PRO A 26 -38.64 2.99 26.59
C PRO A 26 -37.22 3.47 26.24
N GLY A 27 -36.60 2.80 25.25
CA GLY A 27 -35.64 3.41 24.33
C GLY A 27 -34.30 3.87 24.90
N SER A 28 -33.42 2.94 25.29
CA SER A 28 -31.98 3.23 25.17
C SER A 28 -31.59 3.08 23.70
N ALA A 29 -31.35 4.21 23.03
CA ALA A 29 -30.79 4.24 21.69
C ALA A 29 -29.49 3.41 21.66
N ALA A 30 -29.50 2.30 20.92
CA ALA A 30 -28.35 1.39 20.80
C ALA A 30 -27.03 2.17 20.60
N GLU A 31 -26.20 2.19 21.64
CA GLU A 31 -24.91 2.87 21.60
C GLU A 31 -24.05 2.30 20.48
N ALA A 32 -23.58 3.20 19.62
CA ALA A 32 -22.69 2.88 18.51
C ALA A 32 -21.38 2.22 19.01
N LYS A 33 -21.30 0.87 18.95
CA LYS A 33 -20.11 0.07 19.31
C LYS A 33 -18.85 0.67 18.67
N THR A 34 -17.95 1.20 19.50
CA THR A 34 -16.66 1.76 19.10
C THR A 34 -15.57 0.72 19.32
N VAL A 35 -14.89 0.30 18.26
CA VAL A 35 -13.77 -0.66 18.35
C VAL A 35 -12.46 0.11 18.46
N LYS A 36 -11.60 -0.23 19.42
CA LYS A 36 -10.25 0.35 19.57
C LYS A 36 -9.21 -0.60 18.96
N LYS A 37 -8.27 -0.08 18.17
CA LYS A 37 -7.14 -0.83 17.59
C LYS A 37 -5.82 -0.10 17.85
N ASN A 38 -4.74 -0.85 18.02
CA ASN A 38 -3.39 -0.31 18.18
C ASN A 38 -2.54 -0.66 16.96
N ILE A 39 -1.77 0.30 16.45
CA ILE A 39 -0.78 0.07 15.39
C ILE A 39 0.51 0.83 15.71
N SER A 40 1.65 0.26 15.34
CA SER A 40 2.95 0.94 15.41
C SER A 40 3.47 1.21 14.00
N MET A 41 4.20 2.32 13.86
CA MET A 41 4.94 2.72 12.66
C MET A 41 6.14 3.58 13.07
N ARG A 42 7.06 3.87 12.15
CA ARG A 42 8.21 4.77 12.35
C ARG A 42 8.05 6.04 11.55
N VAL A 43 8.73 7.12 11.94
CA VAL A 43 8.82 8.33 11.12
C VAL A 43 9.30 7.96 9.71
N ARG A 44 8.66 8.56 8.68
CA ARG A 44 8.80 8.28 7.23
C ARG A 44 8.18 6.96 6.74
N GLU A 45 7.61 6.13 7.62
CA GLU A 45 6.89 4.92 7.20
C GLU A 45 5.49 5.27 6.66
N LEU A 46 5.09 4.59 5.58
CA LEU A 46 3.73 4.63 5.04
C LEU A 46 3.02 3.31 5.38
N LYS A 47 1.87 3.37 6.05
CA LYS A 47 1.00 2.20 6.26
C LYS A 47 -0.32 2.33 5.54
N HIS A 48 -0.73 1.23 4.92
CA HIS A 48 -2.05 1.07 4.34
C HIS A 48 -3.03 0.50 5.39
N LEU A 49 -4.14 1.20 5.64
CA LEU A 49 -5.27 0.66 6.38
C LEU A 49 -6.48 0.49 5.48
N THR A 50 -6.95 -0.75 5.34
CA THR A 50 -8.19 -1.10 4.64
C THR A 50 -9.22 -1.64 5.62
N ILE A 51 -10.45 -1.12 5.56
CA ILE A 51 -11.56 -1.71 6.33
C ILE A 51 -12.20 -2.84 5.51
N LYS A 52 -11.94 -4.09 5.93
CA LYS A 52 -12.58 -5.29 5.37
C LYS A 52 -14.06 -5.40 5.81
N ASN A 53 -14.88 -6.11 5.04
CA ASN A 53 -16.30 -6.38 5.30
C ASN A 53 -17.22 -5.14 5.49
N THR A 54 -17.07 -4.09 4.67
CA THR A 54 -18.00 -2.95 4.65
C THR A 54 -18.34 -2.55 3.22
N LYS A 55 -19.64 -2.41 2.89
CA LYS A 55 -20.09 -1.84 1.61
C LYS A 55 -20.14 -0.30 1.65
N LYS A 56 -20.06 0.30 2.84
CA LYS A 56 -20.15 1.76 3.06
C LYS A 56 -18.80 2.44 2.93
N ARG A 57 -18.80 3.67 2.41
CA ARG A 57 -17.63 4.56 2.39
C ARG A 57 -17.13 4.81 3.82
N VAL A 58 -15.83 4.73 4.01
CA VAL A 58 -15.15 5.01 5.28
C VAL A 58 -14.76 6.49 5.30
N VAL A 59 -15.17 7.19 6.36
CA VAL A 59 -14.76 8.57 6.61
C VAL A 59 -13.63 8.56 7.65
N TRP A 60 -12.47 9.08 7.26
CA TRP A 60 -11.27 9.12 8.09
C TRP A 60 -11.13 10.48 8.78
N LYS A 61 -11.02 10.49 10.12
CA LYS A 61 -10.88 11.72 10.91
C LYS A 61 -9.71 11.63 11.87
N LYS A 62 -8.77 12.58 11.78
CA LYS A 62 -7.68 12.76 12.76
C LYS A 62 -8.26 13.35 14.04
N LEU A 63 -8.30 12.56 15.12
CA LEU A 63 -8.80 12.99 16.42
C LEU A 63 -7.72 13.72 17.24
N SER A 64 -6.45 13.32 17.10
CA SER A 64 -5.29 13.98 17.74
C SER A 64 -4.02 13.79 16.89
N GLY A 65 -2.97 14.58 17.17
CA GLY A 65 -1.67 14.46 16.48
C GLY A 65 -1.72 14.80 14.99
N LYS A 66 -2.52 15.81 14.59
CA LYS A 66 -2.81 16.16 13.18
C LYS A 66 -1.56 16.45 12.34
N ASN A 67 -0.51 17.00 12.97
CA ASN A 67 0.78 17.35 12.36
C ASN A 67 1.77 16.16 12.31
N LYS A 68 1.46 15.06 13.01
CA LYS A 68 2.32 13.88 13.07
C LYS A 68 2.06 12.88 11.94
N ILE A 69 0.90 12.98 11.28
CA ILE A 69 0.56 12.14 10.13
C ILE A 69 -0.04 12.95 8.98
N HIS A 70 0.23 12.49 7.76
CA HIS A 70 -0.57 12.83 6.59
C HIS A 70 -1.45 11.63 6.22
N LEU A 71 -2.69 11.90 5.81
CA LEU A 71 -3.63 10.87 5.37
C LEU A 71 -3.88 11.04 3.89
N TYR A 72 -3.83 9.93 3.17
CA TYR A 72 -4.15 9.91 1.77
C TYR A 72 -5.26 8.92 1.51
N LYS A 73 -6.34 9.40 0.89
CA LYS A 73 -7.52 8.56 0.61
C LYS A 73 -7.14 7.52 -0.42
N ASP A 74 -7.54 6.27 -0.17
CA ASP A 74 -7.45 5.19 -1.13
C ASP A 74 -8.84 4.57 -1.32
N GLY A 75 -9.45 4.89 -2.46
CA GLY A 75 -10.81 4.48 -2.79
C GLY A 75 -11.86 4.81 -1.72
N LYS A 76 -12.86 3.94 -1.60
CA LYS A 76 -14.00 4.12 -0.68
C LYS A 76 -13.73 3.62 0.74
N ARG A 77 -12.73 2.76 0.95
CA ARG A 77 -12.62 1.93 2.17
C ARG A 77 -11.24 1.95 2.82
N ALA A 78 -10.27 2.61 2.21
CA ALA A 78 -8.89 2.58 2.64
C ALA A 78 -8.30 3.98 2.82
N VAL A 79 -7.16 4.02 3.50
CA VAL A 79 -6.31 5.21 3.68
C VAL A 79 -4.86 4.77 3.81
N PHE A 80 -3.95 5.54 3.21
CA PHE A 80 -2.54 5.50 3.54
C PHE A 80 -2.22 6.52 4.64
N ILE A 81 -1.39 6.12 5.59
CA ILE A 81 -0.98 6.92 6.73
C ILE A 81 0.52 7.10 6.64
N LEU A 82 0.97 8.32 6.32
CA LEU A 82 2.39 8.68 6.35
C LEU A 82 2.74 9.26 7.71
N ALA A 83 3.68 8.63 8.41
CA ALA A 83 4.23 9.15 9.65
C ALA A 83 5.22 10.29 9.38
N LYS A 84 4.90 11.49 9.85
CA LYS A 84 5.75 12.69 9.72
C LYS A 84 6.61 12.97 10.95
N LYS A 85 6.08 12.73 12.15
CA LYS A 85 6.76 13.06 13.42
C LYS A 85 6.47 12.01 14.50
N LYS A 86 7.45 11.77 15.38
CA LYS A 86 7.35 10.84 16.51
C LYS A 86 6.20 11.17 17.47
N GLY A 87 5.65 10.13 18.07
CA GLY A 87 4.65 10.17 19.14
C GLY A 87 3.33 9.52 18.76
N THR A 88 2.27 9.87 19.48
CA THR A 88 0.99 9.15 19.38
C THR A 88 -0.05 9.94 18.56
N VAL A 89 -0.81 9.22 17.73
CA VAL A 89 -1.93 9.75 16.95
C VAL A 89 -3.18 8.92 17.22
N ARG A 90 -4.34 9.57 17.30
CA ARG A 90 -5.65 8.89 17.28
C ARG A 90 -6.34 9.16 15.95
N LEU A 91 -6.61 8.11 15.19
CA LEU A 91 -7.28 8.15 13.89
C LEU A 91 -8.60 7.41 13.97
N GLN A 92 -9.69 8.02 13.51
CA GLN A 92 -11.00 7.39 13.45
C GLN A 92 -11.38 6.99 12.02
N ALA A 93 -11.87 5.77 11.85
CA ALA A 93 -12.59 5.30 10.69
C ALA A 93 -14.09 5.20 11.02
N LYS A 94 -14.94 5.99 10.36
CA LYS A 94 -16.41 5.96 10.54
C LYS A 94 -17.08 5.33 9.32
N MET A 95 -17.92 4.32 9.53
CA MET A 95 -18.77 3.71 8.48
C MET A 95 -20.23 3.72 8.94
N GLY A 96 -20.97 4.78 8.60
CA GLY A 96 -22.32 5.00 9.12
C GLY A 96 -22.33 5.12 10.66
N LYS A 97 -23.07 4.24 11.33
CA LYS A 97 -23.15 4.17 12.81
C LYS A 97 -21.93 3.50 13.46
N LYS A 98 -21.12 2.72 12.72
CA LYS A 98 -19.94 2.03 13.26
C LYS A 98 -18.71 2.94 13.22
N LYS A 99 -17.87 2.87 14.26
CA LYS A 99 -16.61 3.63 14.37
C LYS A 99 -15.49 2.76 14.91
N ILE A 100 -14.32 2.87 14.29
CA ILE A 100 -13.06 2.27 14.74
C ILE A 100 -12.08 3.39 15.07
N VAL A 101 -11.44 3.34 16.23
CA VAL A 101 -10.41 4.29 16.64
C VAL A 101 -9.07 3.58 16.72
N TYR A 102 -8.14 4.00 15.88
CA TYR A 102 -6.75 3.56 15.87
C TYR A 102 -5.91 4.45 16.78
N LYS A 103 -5.21 3.86 17.76
CA LYS A 103 -4.07 4.47 18.44
C LYS A 103 -2.82 4.08 17.69
N ILE A 104 -2.18 5.06 17.08
CA ILE A 104 -0.99 4.89 16.25
C ILE A 104 0.21 5.39 17.04
N THR A 105 1.14 4.50 17.34
CA THR A 105 2.42 4.85 17.96
C THR A 105 3.47 5.03 16.86
N ILE A 106 4.00 6.24 16.72
CA ILE A 106 5.06 6.58 15.77
C ILE A 106 6.37 6.61 16.53
N LYS A 107 7.23 5.63 16.28
CA LYS A 107 8.60 5.56 16.79
C LYS A 107 9.54 6.40 15.93
N GLU A 108 10.75 6.63 16.41
CA GLU A 108 11.80 7.31 15.63
C GLU A 108 12.08 6.56 14.34
N ALA A 109 12.52 7.29 13.31
CA ALA A 109 13.07 6.68 12.11
C ALA A 109 14.24 5.75 12.50
N LEU A 110 14.45 4.68 11.73
CA LEU A 110 15.71 3.96 11.85
C LEU A 110 16.80 4.92 11.36
N LEU A 111 17.81 5.16 12.19
CA LEU A 111 19.01 5.86 11.76
C LEU A 111 19.64 4.97 10.68
N VAL A 112 19.56 5.41 9.42
CA VAL A 112 20.51 4.95 8.41
C VAL A 112 21.83 5.60 8.79
N PRO A 113 22.92 4.82 8.97
CA PRO A 113 24.24 5.40 9.17
C PRO A 113 24.53 6.41 8.06
N ASP A 114 25.04 7.55 8.46
CA ASP A 114 25.49 8.62 7.57
C ASP A 114 26.70 8.11 6.79
N GLU A 115 26.49 7.60 5.57
CA GLU A 115 27.59 7.19 4.70
C GLU A 115 28.08 8.40 3.89
N THR A 116 29.27 8.85 4.29
CA THR A 116 30.26 9.68 3.59
C THR A 116 30.17 9.58 2.05
N PRO A 117 30.29 10.69 1.30
CA PRO A 117 30.17 10.68 -0.16
C PRO A 117 31.31 9.91 -0.81
N ILE A 118 30.98 8.84 -1.54
CA ILE A 118 31.89 8.16 -2.48
C ILE A 118 32.00 8.95 -3.79
N PRO A 119 33.18 9.03 -4.42
CA PRO A 119 33.43 9.88 -5.58
C PRO A 119 32.74 9.33 -6.84
N ILE A 120 32.22 10.24 -7.64
CA ILE A 120 31.61 10.02 -8.96
C ILE A 120 32.69 9.52 -9.92
N SER A 121 32.48 8.35 -10.52
CA SER A 121 33.30 7.86 -11.64
C SER A 121 32.52 7.95 -12.96
N THR A 122 33.06 8.75 -13.87
CA THR A 122 32.72 8.98 -15.30
C THR A 122 32.61 7.66 -16.11
N PRO A 123 31.75 7.57 -17.15
CA PRO A 123 31.41 6.31 -17.82
C PRO A 123 32.46 5.88 -18.87
N ALA A 124 32.62 4.57 -19.06
CA ALA A 124 33.41 3.93 -20.11
C ALA A 124 32.50 3.00 -20.98
N PRO A 125 32.90 2.69 -22.23
CA PRO A 125 32.00 2.70 -23.39
C PRO A 125 31.29 1.37 -23.72
N THR A 126 30.28 1.52 -24.58
CA THR A 126 29.51 0.55 -25.37
C THR A 126 30.20 -0.79 -25.67
N SER A 127 29.53 -1.88 -25.34
CA SER A 127 29.76 -3.21 -25.90
C SER A 127 28.54 -3.66 -26.71
N GLU A 128 28.78 -3.98 -27.98
CA GLU A 128 27.86 -4.56 -28.98
C GLU A 128 27.28 -5.93 -28.55
N PRO A 129 26.20 -6.40 -29.21
CA PRO A 129 25.35 -7.47 -28.70
C PRO A 129 25.89 -8.86 -29.07
N THR A 130 25.96 -9.75 -28.08
CA THR A 130 26.10 -11.20 -28.29
C THR A 130 24.71 -11.82 -28.49
N PRO A 131 24.48 -12.64 -29.54
CA PRO A 131 23.20 -13.32 -29.72
C PRO A 131 23.12 -14.66 -28.96
N GLU A 132 21.86 -15.05 -28.66
CA GLU A 132 21.33 -16.42 -28.43
C GLU A 132 21.10 -16.91 -26.97
N PRO A 133 20.05 -17.73 -26.63
CA PRO A 133 18.85 -18.17 -27.37
C PRO A 133 17.50 -17.73 -26.75
N THR A 134 16.47 -17.82 -27.60
CA THR A 134 15.03 -17.57 -27.42
C THR A 134 14.32 -18.58 -26.51
N LEU A 135 13.43 -18.10 -25.61
CA LEU A 135 12.10 -18.67 -25.25
C LEU A 135 11.36 -17.78 -24.23
N ALA A 136 11.28 -16.46 -24.48
CA ALA A 136 10.34 -15.58 -23.81
C ALA A 136 9.60 -14.77 -24.89
N PRO A 137 8.31 -14.41 -24.70
CA PRO A 137 7.60 -13.55 -25.64
C PRO A 137 8.43 -12.28 -25.87
N GLN A 138 8.96 -12.11 -27.08
CA GLN A 138 9.71 -10.90 -27.42
C GLN A 138 8.71 -9.76 -27.55
N VAL A 139 8.48 -9.07 -26.44
CA VAL A 139 7.82 -7.76 -26.47
C VAL A 139 8.77 -6.83 -27.22
N THR A 140 8.43 -6.49 -28.46
CA THR A 140 9.20 -5.53 -29.27
C THR A 140 9.18 -4.18 -28.56
N VAL A 141 10.30 -3.82 -27.92
CA VAL A 141 10.45 -2.51 -27.28
C VAL A 141 10.64 -1.46 -28.38
N THR A 142 9.70 -0.52 -28.49
CA THR A 142 9.81 0.58 -29.46
C THR A 142 10.89 1.57 -29.02
N GLU A 143 11.45 2.32 -29.97
CA GLU A 143 12.39 3.41 -29.65
C GLU A 143 11.77 4.45 -28.71
N GLU A 144 10.47 4.75 -28.89
CA GLU A 144 9.69 5.59 -27.98
C GLU A 144 9.70 5.04 -26.55
N ALA A 145 9.42 3.75 -26.36
CA ALA A 145 9.41 3.12 -25.05
C ALA A 145 10.80 3.14 -24.38
N ALA A 146 11.86 2.88 -25.14
CA ALA A 146 13.24 2.94 -24.64
C ALA A 146 13.66 4.36 -24.22
N ASN A 147 13.27 5.37 -24.99
CA ASN A 147 13.52 6.78 -24.66
C ASN A 147 12.72 7.20 -23.42
N TYR A 148 11.47 6.78 -23.31
CA TYR A 148 10.63 7.04 -22.13
C TYR A 148 11.18 6.36 -20.87
N GLU A 149 11.72 5.15 -20.97
CA GLU A 149 12.34 4.48 -19.82
C GLU A 149 13.52 5.28 -19.26
N LYS A 150 14.42 5.76 -20.12
CA LYS A 150 15.56 6.58 -19.73
C LYS A 150 15.11 7.90 -19.09
N GLU A 151 14.11 8.55 -19.67
CA GLU A 151 13.62 9.83 -19.14
C GLU A 151 12.89 9.68 -17.81
N VAL A 152 12.07 8.64 -17.65
CA VAL A 152 11.43 8.34 -16.36
C VAL A 152 12.47 8.02 -15.29
N LEU A 153 13.52 7.25 -15.60
CA LEU A 153 14.62 7.00 -14.67
C LEU A 153 15.25 8.32 -14.20
N ARG A 154 15.59 9.21 -15.15
CA ARG A 154 16.19 10.52 -14.86
C ARG A 154 15.31 11.34 -13.91
N LEU A 155 14.02 11.46 -14.22
CA LEU A 155 13.05 12.20 -13.41
C LEU A 155 12.85 11.58 -12.01
N VAL A 156 12.80 10.25 -11.93
CA VAL A 156 12.74 9.51 -10.66
C VAL A 156 13.98 9.77 -9.81
N ASN A 157 15.17 9.76 -10.40
CA ASN A 157 16.41 10.05 -9.69
C ASN A 157 16.51 11.50 -9.24
N VAL A 158 15.94 12.46 -9.98
CA VAL A 158 15.77 13.85 -9.51
C VAL A 158 14.95 13.89 -8.21
N GLU A 159 13.83 13.17 -8.16
CA GLU A 159 12.99 13.12 -6.95
C GLU A 159 13.66 12.38 -5.78
N ARG A 160 14.44 11.34 -6.06
CA ARG A 160 15.23 10.62 -5.06
C ARG A 160 16.36 11.47 -4.50
N SER A 161 17.05 12.22 -5.35
CA SER A 161 18.10 13.18 -4.95
C SER A 161 17.54 14.28 -4.04
N LYS A 162 16.36 14.85 -4.37
CA LYS A 162 15.64 15.78 -3.47
C LYS A 162 15.33 15.20 -2.09
N ALA A 163 15.25 13.88 -1.97
CA ALA A 163 15.00 13.16 -0.73
C ALA A 163 16.27 12.63 -0.04
N GLY A 164 17.46 12.89 -0.59
CA GLY A 164 18.74 12.37 -0.09
C GLY A 164 18.90 10.86 -0.24
N LEU A 165 18.34 10.28 -1.30
CA LEU A 165 18.40 8.85 -1.60
C LEU A 165 19.35 8.57 -2.77
N SER A 166 20.04 7.43 -2.72
CA SER A 166 20.86 6.94 -3.83
C SER A 166 20.03 6.76 -5.10
N GLU A 167 20.66 6.99 -6.25
CA GLU A 167 20.04 6.78 -7.55
C GLU A 167 19.70 5.31 -7.80
N LEU A 168 18.64 5.10 -8.58
CA LEU A 168 18.32 3.80 -9.16
C LEU A 168 19.05 3.65 -10.50
N SER A 169 19.34 2.40 -10.86
CA SER A 169 19.82 2.05 -12.20
C SER A 169 18.81 1.21 -12.96
N LEU A 170 18.83 1.25 -14.29
CA LEU A 170 18.03 0.32 -15.09
C LEU A 170 18.62 -1.09 -15.03
N TYR A 171 17.73 -2.08 -15.12
CA TYR A 171 18.13 -3.48 -15.23
C TYR A 171 17.29 -4.15 -16.31
N SER A 172 17.94 -4.66 -17.36
CA SER A 172 17.28 -5.11 -18.60
C SER A 172 16.17 -6.14 -18.38
N LYS A 173 16.37 -7.13 -17.49
CA LYS A 173 15.32 -8.10 -17.15
C LYS A 173 14.13 -7.44 -16.43
N LEU A 174 14.39 -6.43 -15.60
CA LEU A 174 13.33 -5.70 -14.91
C LEU A 174 12.54 -4.80 -15.89
N SER A 175 13.22 -4.25 -16.90
CA SER A 175 12.59 -3.56 -18.03
C SER A 175 11.68 -4.51 -18.83
N GLN A 176 12.15 -5.72 -19.14
CA GLN A 176 11.32 -6.76 -19.80
C GLN A 176 10.09 -7.11 -18.96
N ALA A 177 10.26 -7.35 -17.65
CA ALA A 177 9.15 -7.60 -16.74
C ALA A 177 8.14 -6.44 -16.74
N SER A 178 8.64 -5.21 -16.69
CA SER A 178 7.80 -4.02 -16.70
C SER A 178 7.04 -3.87 -18.03
N ALA A 179 7.66 -4.21 -19.17
CA ALA A 179 7.02 -4.20 -20.48
C ALA A 179 5.91 -5.24 -20.59
N ILE A 180 6.12 -6.47 -20.10
CA ILE A 180 5.05 -7.48 -20.00
C ILE A 180 3.89 -6.93 -19.16
N ARG A 181 4.20 -6.36 -18.00
CA ARG A 181 3.19 -5.76 -17.12
C ARG A 181 2.43 -4.63 -17.78
N ALA A 182 3.09 -3.73 -18.50
CA ALA A 182 2.43 -2.64 -19.21
C ALA A 182 1.43 -3.13 -20.26
N ASN A 183 1.73 -4.24 -20.95
CA ASN A 183 0.81 -4.88 -21.89
C ASN A 183 -0.39 -5.53 -21.17
N GLU A 184 -0.14 -6.25 -20.07
CA GLU A 184 -1.19 -6.88 -19.26
C GLU A 184 -2.19 -5.86 -18.66
N LEU A 185 -1.77 -4.62 -18.46
CA LEU A 185 -2.65 -3.54 -17.98
C LEU A 185 -3.76 -3.16 -18.97
N LEU A 186 -3.62 -3.49 -20.26
CA LEU A 186 -4.66 -3.27 -21.26
C LEU A 186 -5.87 -4.17 -20.99
N GLU A 187 -5.62 -5.41 -20.59
CA GLU A 187 -6.66 -6.38 -20.24
C GLU A 187 -7.24 -6.10 -18.86
N SER A 188 -6.37 -5.79 -17.89
CA SER A 188 -6.78 -5.48 -16.52
C SER A 188 -5.86 -4.47 -15.86
N PHE A 189 -6.36 -3.25 -15.64
CA PHE A 189 -5.64 -2.22 -14.90
C PHE A 189 -5.62 -2.53 -13.39
N SER A 190 -4.72 -3.45 -13.02
CA SER A 190 -4.62 -4.04 -11.68
C SER A 190 -3.19 -4.48 -11.37
N HIS A 191 -2.85 -4.49 -10.07
CA HIS A 191 -1.63 -5.13 -9.56
C HIS A 191 -1.73 -6.68 -9.55
N THR A 192 -2.93 -7.23 -9.77
CA THR A 192 -3.13 -8.64 -10.09
C THR A 192 -3.05 -8.80 -11.60
N ARG A 193 -2.23 -9.74 -12.07
CA ARG A 193 -2.09 -10.05 -13.49
C ARG A 193 -3.40 -10.64 -14.05
N PRO A 194 -3.66 -10.58 -15.36
CA PRO A 194 -4.83 -11.22 -15.98
C PRO A 194 -4.95 -12.72 -15.67
N SER A 195 -3.80 -13.39 -15.48
CA SER A 195 -3.72 -14.78 -15.02
C SER A 195 -4.27 -15.03 -13.59
N GLY A 196 -4.56 -13.98 -12.83
CA GLY A 196 -4.94 -14.05 -11.42
C GLY A 196 -3.75 -14.04 -10.44
N GLU A 197 -2.52 -14.10 -10.96
CA GLU A 197 -1.31 -14.06 -10.15
C GLU A 197 -0.94 -12.65 -9.67
N LYS A 198 0.01 -12.56 -8.74
CA LYS A 198 0.57 -11.27 -8.30
C LYS A 198 1.46 -10.68 -9.40
N CYS A 199 1.51 -9.36 -9.54
CA CYS A 199 2.37 -8.68 -10.51
C CYS A 199 3.82 -9.19 -10.56
N PHE A 200 4.44 -9.45 -9.41
CA PHE A 200 5.82 -9.92 -9.33
C PHE A 200 6.04 -11.38 -9.78
N SER A 201 5.00 -12.15 -10.14
CA SER A 201 5.23 -13.49 -10.73
C SER A 201 5.91 -13.39 -12.09
N VAL A 202 5.75 -12.27 -12.80
CA VAL A 202 6.43 -11.96 -14.07
C VAL A 202 7.95 -12.00 -13.97
N PHE A 203 8.51 -11.80 -12.76
CA PHE A 203 9.96 -11.83 -12.55
C PHE A 203 10.55 -13.20 -12.90
N LYS A 204 9.83 -14.29 -12.62
CA LYS A 204 10.30 -15.64 -12.97
C LYS A 204 10.38 -15.85 -14.47
N GLU A 205 9.44 -15.27 -15.22
CA GLU A 205 9.38 -15.38 -16.68
C GLU A 205 10.57 -14.70 -17.37
N VAL A 206 11.12 -13.64 -16.75
CA VAL A 206 12.31 -12.92 -17.24
C VAL A 206 13.61 -13.39 -16.57
N GLY A 207 13.57 -14.50 -15.82
CA GLY A 207 14.75 -15.08 -15.18
C GLY A 207 15.29 -14.27 -13.99
N ILE A 208 14.40 -13.59 -13.27
CA ILE A 208 14.63 -13.00 -11.95
C ILE A 208 14.10 -13.97 -10.88
N ASN A 209 15.02 -14.69 -10.23
CA ASN A 209 14.67 -15.78 -9.31
C ASN A 209 14.75 -15.42 -7.82
N SER A 210 15.42 -14.32 -7.46
CA SER A 210 15.58 -13.89 -6.07
C SER A 210 15.70 -12.37 -5.98
N TYR A 211 15.10 -11.78 -4.95
CA TYR A 211 15.16 -10.35 -4.62
C TYR A 211 14.82 -10.14 -3.15
N TYR A 212 15.37 -9.08 -2.55
CA TYR A 212 15.13 -8.72 -1.15
C TYR A 212 13.88 -7.86 -0.98
N ALA A 213 13.65 -6.94 -1.91
CA ALA A 213 12.47 -6.09 -1.93
C ALA A 213 12.00 -5.90 -3.37
N CYS A 214 10.70 -5.70 -3.56
CA CYS A 214 10.13 -5.32 -4.86
C CYS A 214 8.95 -4.35 -4.69
N GLY A 215 8.67 -3.59 -5.74
CA GLY A 215 7.57 -2.63 -5.81
C GLY A 215 7.06 -2.46 -7.23
N GLU A 216 5.80 -2.06 -7.36
CA GLU A 216 5.17 -1.76 -8.66
C GLU A 216 4.40 -0.44 -8.55
N ASN A 217 4.59 0.43 -9.53
CA ASN A 217 3.71 1.57 -9.82
C ASN A 217 3.07 1.34 -11.19
N ILE A 218 1.76 1.57 -11.29
CA ILE A 218 1.03 1.49 -12.56
C ILE A 218 0.30 2.80 -12.83
N ALA A 219 0.17 3.16 -14.09
CA ALA A 219 -0.58 4.34 -14.51
C ALA A 219 -1.19 4.16 -15.90
N MET A 220 -2.22 4.95 -16.20
CA MET A 220 -2.84 4.98 -17.52
C MET A 220 -3.32 6.39 -17.88
N GLY A 221 -3.19 6.76 -19.15
CA GLY A 221 -3.65 8.02 -19.72
C GLY A 221 -2.63 9.15 -19.75
N GLN A 222 -1.50 9.04 -19.04
CA GLN A 222 -0.41 10.02 -19.11
C GLN A 222 0.33 9.86 -20.44
N LYS A 223 0.58 10.99 -21.11
CA LYS A 223 1.13 11.01 -22.47
C LYS A 223 2.65 11.07 -22.51
N THR A 224 3.27 11.50 -21.41
CA THR A 224 4.72 11.76 -21.35
C THR A 224 5.34 11.26 -20.04
N PRO A 225 6.66 11.03 -20.01
CA PRO A 225 7.42 10.74 -18.80
C PRO A 225 7.16 11.71 -17.63
N GLU A 226 7.10 13.01 -17.91
CA GLU A 226 6.88 14.04 -16.89
C GLU A 226 5.50 13.90 -16.26
N GLN A 227 4.47 13.68 -17.09
CA GLN A 227 3.10 13.51 -16.61
C GLN A 227 2.95 12.28 -15.73
N VAL A 228 3.59 11.16 -16.09
CA VAL A 228 3.48 9.92 -15.31
C VAL A 228 4.28 10.00 -14.02
N VAL A 229 5.49 10.56 -14.03
CA VAL A 229 6.27 10.75 -12.81
C VAL A 229 5.58 11.74 -11.87
N ASP A 230 5.06 12.86 -12.37
CA ASP A 230 4.28 13.79 -11.54
C ASP A 230 3.03 13.11 -10.94
N ALA A 231 2.28 12.34 -11.74
CA ALA A 231 1.13 11.58 -11.24
C ALA A 231 1.52 10.56 -10.16
N TRP A 232 2.66 9.87 -10.31
CA TRP A 232 3.18 8.95 -9.29
C TRP A 232 3.67 9.69 -8.05
N MET A 233 4.35 10.83 -8.18
CA MET A 233 4.81 11.60 -7.04
C MET A 233 3.64 12.25 -6.28
N ASN A 234 2.56 12.58 -6.98
CA ASN A 234 1.30 13.04 -6.38
C ASN A 234 0.45 11.88 -5.82
N SER A 235 0.80 10.63 -6.13
CA SER A 235 0.21 9.42 -5.57
C SER A 235 1.08 8.84 -4.44
N PRO A 236 0.66 8.85 -3.18
CA PRO A 236 1.49 8.47 -2.04
C PRO A 236 1.97 7.02 -2.04
N GLY A 237 1.14 6.09 -2.54
CA GLY A 237 1.54 4.70 -2.72
C GLY A 237 2.68 4.59 -3.73
N HIS A 238 2.55 5.30 -4.85
CA HIS A 238 3.55 5.30 -5.91
C HIS A 238 4.84 6.04 -5.51
N ARG A 239 4.68 7.22 -4.90
CA ARG A 239 5.76 8.02 -4.30
C ARG A 239 6.54 7.22 -3.26
N ALA A 240 5.88 6.41 -2.43
CA ALA A 240 6.56 5.60 -1.43
C ALA A 240 7.44 4.51 -2.06
N ASN A 241 7.05 3.97 -3.22
CA ASN A 241 7.93 3.08 -3.97
C ASN A 241 9.13 3.86 -4.55
N ILE A 242 8.89 4.99 -5.22
CA ILE A 242 9.94 5.84 -5.81
C ILE A 242 10.98 6.27 -4.77
N LEU A 243 10.54 6.63 -3.56
CA LEU A 243 11.40 7.10 -2.46
C LEU A 243 11.75 6.01 -1.44
N SER A 244 11.58 4.74 -1.81
CA SER A 244 12.03 3.63 -0.98
C SER A 244 13.55 3.51 -1.07
N TRP A 245 14.22 3.54 0.09
CA TRP A 245 15.66 3.23 0.19
C TRP A 245 15.97 1.76 -0.10
N LYS A 246 14.95 0.88 -0.14
CA LYS A 246 15.14 -0.56 -0.30
C LYS A 246 15.52 -0.97 -1.71
N TYR A 247 15.28 -0.14 -2.72
CA TYR A 247 15.45 -0.50 -4.12
C TYR A 247 16.76 0.03 -4.68
N ARG A 248 17.39 -0.77 -5.55
CA ARG A 248 18.63 -0.42 -6.26
C ARG A 248 18.41 -0.29 -7.76
N TYR A 249 17.43 -1.03 -8.29
CA TYR A 249 17.11 -0.98 -9.72
C TYR A 249 15.64 -0.70 -9.96
N MET A 250 15.37 -0.14 -11.13
CA MET A 250 14.04 -0.02 -11.69
C MET A 250 13.99 -0.49 -13.15
N GLY A 251 12.80 -0.80 -13.62
CA GLY A 251 12.49 -0.94 -15.04
C GLY A 251 11.20 -0.19 -15.35
N LEU A 252 11.02 0.19 -16.61
CA LEU A 252 9.79 0.80 -17.11
C LEU A 252 9.25 0.01 -18.30
N GLY A 253 7.95 -0.23 -18.28
CA GLY A 253 7.17 -0.66 -19.42
C GLY A 253 6.22 0.46 -19.85
N PHE A 254 6.12 0.65 -21.15
CA PHE A 254 5.18 1.55 -21.79
C PHE A 254 4.44 0.78 -22.89
N CYS A 255 3.11 0.87 -22.88
CA CYS A 255 2.26 0.33 -23.93
C CYS A 255 1.32 1.41 -24.44
N LYS A 256 1.22 1.51 -25.78
CA LYS A 256 0.35 2.42 -26.50
C LYS A 256 -0.64 1.61 -27.31
N THR A 257 -1.92 1.96 -27.23
CA THR A 257 -3.00 1.21 -27.88
C THR A 257 -4.08 2.15 -28.40
N ASP A 258 -4.81 1.69 -29.41
CA ASP A 258 -6.00 2.37 -29.93
C ASP A 258 -7.29 1.89 -29.22
N GLN A 259 -7.18 0.96 -28.27
CA GLN A 259 -8.28 0.41 -27.48
C GLN A 259 -8.19 0.85 -26.01
N GLY A 260 -9.29 1.38 -25.45
CA GLY A 260 -9.34 1.85 -24.06
C GLY A 260 -8.55 3.16 -23.83
N MET A 261 -7.84 3.27 -22.71
CA MET A 261 -6.95 4.42 -22.47
C MET A 261 -5.71 4.30 -23.35
N LYS A 262 -5.34 5.36 -24.07
CA LYS A 262 -4.29 5.30 -25.10
C LYS A 262 -2.89 4.89 -24.62
N TYR A 263 -2.58 5.11 -23.35
CA TYR A 263 -1.23 4.95 -22.78
C TYR A 263 -1.28 4.21 -21.46
N TYR A 264 -0.45 3.18 -21.29
CA TYR A 264 -0.29 2.41 -20.06
C TYR A 264 1.17 2.34 -19.66
N TRP A 265 1.41 2.43 -18.35
CA TRP A 265 2.74 2.50 -17.76
C TRP A 265 2.84 1.51 -16.60
N ALA A 266 3.94 0.76 -16.56
CA ALA A 266 4.30 -0.05 -15.41
C ALA A 266 5.76 0.24 -15.03
N GLN A 267 6.00 0.62 -13.79
CA GLN A 267 7.33 0.82 -13.23
C GLN A 267 7.55 -0.22 -12.14
N MET A 268 8.55 -1.06 -12.31
CA MET A 268 8.90 -2.07 -11.32
C MET A 268 10.23 -1.73 -10.65
N PHE A 269 10.36 -2.12 -9.39
CA PHE A 269 11.56 -1.90 -8.57
C PHE A 269 12.01 -3.22 -7.95
N TRP A 270 13.32 -3.38 -7.76
CA TRP A 270 13.86 -4.47 -6.93
C TRP A 270 15.22 -4.13 -6.28
N SER A 271 15.68 -5.03 -5.40
CA SER A 271 17.05 -5.09 -4.86
C SER A 271 17.49 -6.51 -4.54
#